data_AF-A0A529AQ18-F1
#
_entry.id   AF-A0A529AQ18-F1
#
_cell.length_a   1.000
_cell.length_b   1.000
_cell.length_c   1.000
_cell.angle_alpha   90.00
_cell.angle_beta   90.00
_cell.angle_gamma   90.00
#
_symmetry.space_group_name_H-M   'P 1'
#
loop_
_entity.id
_entity.type
_entity.pdbx_description
1 polymer ?
#
loop_
_entity_poly.entity_id
_entity_poly.type
_entity_poly.pdbx_seq_one_letter_code
_entity_poly.pdbx_strand_id
1 'polypeptide(L)'
;MASKPLMRNLVDFENPRIIELNDGLYGASFFLMKLLPARFILERAVEQRALKIGASICDSSSGNFGLALAMLAAQHGYKLTLVSDPSLDRHLHTRLAQLNVHVDVVSKPARGGGFQQARSERLNRYLREIPGSYWPAPHSNPDNPLAYAKLAELLIDRVGKIDCLVGPVGSGGSMCGTSRYLRVPFPGLHTIGIDSPKSVLFGQLSGKRQLSGLERSIIPSNINHSHFDEVHWLTQAEAFHATHRLHRDYGLFMGPTGGAAYRVANWWSQRNPGKKVVAIFPDEGHRYIETVYNEDWLRSVPGWRESLREQPVPVAAPTGELTGWSYFAWGRRTLDQVLASAMEYAPLRSSFENRLPPQSIKQKRPSGAMHLKPITPPSEGCGARLIALSRFDDAAVIHLKLDPEQEQFVDPLEVVFSDLRNSSWPECEHPFSIVVRDEAVGFFVLREKMALPEWAPPDVITLHSLRVGSTHQRSGYGEAAMRLAVQWVLVNRPAVACLLLAANVRNLTARNVYLRSGFCDTGATYCGPVGTQNILKYIFDSE
;
A
#
# COMPACT_ATOMS: atom_id res chain seq x y z
N MET A 1 5.32 4.11 -46.18
CA MET A 1 5.76 2.86 -45.52
C MET A 1 4.81 2.58 -44.37
N ALA A 2 4.14 1.43 -44.38
CA ALA A 2 3.11 1.08 -43.39
C ALA A 2 3.69 1.09 -41.97
N SER A 3 2.98 1.73 -41.02
CA SER A 3 3.34 1.78 -39.61
C SER A 3 3.28 0.38 -39.02
N LYS A 4 4.44 -0.30 -38.95
CA LYS A 4 4.56 -1.50 -38.11
C LYS A 4 4.27 -1.06 -36.66
N PRO A 5 3.33 -1.71 -35.96
CA PRO A 5 3.03 -1.36 -34.58
C PRO A 5 4.25 -1.61 -33.70
N LEU A 6 4.65 -0.59 -32.95
CA LEU A 6 6.01 -0.41 -32.45
C LEU A 6 6.54 -1.55 -31.57
N MET A 7 5.68 -2.39 -30.95
CA MET A 7 6.08 -3.42 -29.98
C MET A 7 5.35 -4.78 -30.12
N ARG A 8 5.01 -5.23 -31.34
CA ARG A 8 4.21 -6.46 -31.53
C ARG A 8 4.95 -7.82 -31.47
N ASN A 9 6.29 -7.87 -31.45
CA ASN A 9 7.00 -9.17 -31.62
C ASN A 9 6.93 -10.11 -30.40
N LEU A 10 6.36 -9.69 -29.27
CA LEU A 10 6.17 -10.52 -28.07
C LEU A 10 4.70 -10.85 -27.75
N VAL A 11 3.78 -10.57 -28.69
CA VAL A 11 2.33 -10.77 -28.48
C VAL A 11 1.99 -12.22 -28.10
N ASP A 12 2.72 -13.19 -28.63
CA ASP A 12 2.51 -14.62 -28.32
C ASP A 12 2.84 -14.96 -26.85
N PHE A 13 3.71 -14.19 -26.21
CA PHE A 13 4.08 -14.37 -24.80
C PHE A 13 3.18 -13.58 -23.83
N GLU A 14 2.34 -12.69 -24.35
CA GLU A 14 1.42 -11.86 -23.58
C GLU A 14 0.05 -12.49 -23.38
N ASN A 15 -0.39 -13.30 -24.33
CA ASN A 15 -1.72 -13.89 -24.29
C ASN A 15 -1.71 -15.14 -23.42
N PRO A 16 -2.72 -15.34 -22.56
CA PRO A 16 -2.84 -16.60 -21.86
C PRO A 16 -3.34 -17.69 -22.80
N ARG A 17 -2.95 -18.93 -22.52
CA ARG A 17 -3.71 -20.10 -22.96
C ARG A 17 -4.95 -20.21 -22.08
N ILE A 18 -6.13 -20.25 -22.70
CA ILE A 18 -7.39 -20.51 -21.99
C ILE A 18 -7.64 -22.01 -22.03
N ILE A 19 -7.75 -22.61 -20.85
CA ILE A 19 -7.80 -24.07 -20.69
C ILE A 19 -8.98 -24.41 -19.79
N GLU A 20 -9.87 -25.29 -20.25
CA GLU A 20 -10.90 -25.86 -19.39
C GLU A 20 -10.28 -26.99 -18.56
N LEU A 21 -10.35 -26.86 -17.23
CA LEU A 21 -9.80 -27.84 -16.29
C LEU A 21 -10.86 -28.88 -15.93
N ASN A 22 -12.07 -28.43 -15.59
CA ASN A 22 -13.24 -29.28 -15.38
C ASN A 22 -14.50 -28.51 -15.79
N ASP A 23 -15.67 -29.15 -15.68
CA ASP A 23 -16.95 -28.57 -16.13
C ASP A 23 -17.21 -27.20 -15.48
N GLY A 24 -17.06 -26.13 -16.27
CA GLY A 24 -17.22 -24.75 -15.84
C GLY A 24 -16.01 -24.09 -15.19
N LEU A 25 -14.89 -24.78 -14.96
CA LEU A 25 -13.64 -24.20 -14.45
C LEU A 25 -12.61 -24.00 -15.56
N TYR A 26 -12.26 -22.74 -15.82
CA TYR A 26 -11.26 -22.36 -16.79
C TYR A 26 -10.02 -21.75 -16.11
N GLY A 27 -8.84 -22.02 -16.66
CA GLY A 27 -7.59 -21.36 -16.31
C GLY A 27 -7.09 -20.46 -17.44
N ALA A 28 -6.73 -19.22 -17.11
CA ALA A 28 -5.98 -18.33 -17.98
C ALA A 28 -4.48 -18.45 -17.66
N SER A 29 -3.79 -19.35 -18.38
CA SER A 29 -2.39 -19.72 -18.16
C SER A 29 -1.44 -18.82 -18.95
N PHE A 30 -0.75 -17.94 -18.24
CA PHE A 30 0.26 -17.07 -18.83
C PHE A 30 1.67 -17.67 -18.75
N PHE A 31 2.44 -17.48 -19.82
CA PHE A 31 3.89 -17.61 -19.75
C PHE A 31 4.49 -16.54 -18.82
N LEU A 32 4.17 -15.27 -19.10
CA LEU A 32 4.61 -14.12 -18.31
C LEU A 32 3.58 -12.99 -18.37
N MET A 33 2.59 -13.01 -17.48
CA MET A 33 1.48 -12.03 -17.49
C MET A 33 1.94 -10.57 -17.40
N LYS A 34 3.13 -10.32 -16.82
CA LYS A 34 3.66 -8.96 -16.64
C LYS A 34 4.16 -8.31 -17.93
N LEU A 35 4.35 -9.05 -19.03
CA LEU A 35 4.61 -8.44 -20.34
C LEU A 35 3.45 -7.53 -20.77
N LEU A 36 2.21 -7.96 -20.55
CA LEU A 36 1.01 -7.23 -20.96
C LEU A 36 0.98 -5.78 -20.42
N PRO A 37 1.01 -5.53 -19.10
CA PRO A 37 1.03 -4.18 -18.57
C PRO A 37 2.35 -3.46 -18.85
N ALA A 38 3.50 -4.15 -18.88
CA ALA A 38 4.78 -3.50 -19.17
C ALA A 38 4.79 -2.91 -20.58
N ARG A 39 4.39 -3.69 -21.60
CA ARG A 39 4.31 -3.20 -22.98
C ARG A 39 3.32 -2.05 -23.08
N PHE A 40 2.11 -2.21 -22.54
CA PHE A 40 1.07 -1.18 -22.63
C PHE A 40 1.55 0.14 -21.99
N ILE A 41 2.17 0.10 -20.81
CA ILE A 41 2.74 1.28 -20.16
C ILE A 41 3.81 1.95 -21.04
N LEU A 42 4.74 1.18 -21.60
CA LEU A 42 5.82 1.74 -22.43
C LEU A 42 5.28 2.32 -23.75
N GLU A 43 4.30 1.67 -24.39
CA GLU A 43 3.64 2.20 -25.58
C GLU A 43 2.94 3.53 -25.29
N ARG A 44 2.16 3.59 -24.20
CA ARG A 44 1.49 4.82 -23.74
C ARG A 44 2.50 5.93 -23.44
N ALA A 45 3.62 5.60 -22.81
CA ALA A 45 4.68 6.56 -22.55
C ALA A 45 5.32 7.12 -23.84
N VAL A 46 5.48 6.28 -24.87
CA VAL A 46 5.96 6.72 -26.19
C VAL A 46 4.94 7.61 -26.89
N GLU A 47 3.65 7.22 -26.90
CA GLU A 47 2.55 8.02 -27.47
C GLU A 47 2.46 9.40 -26.82
N GLN A 48 2.65 9.47 -25.49
CA GLN A 48 2.63 10.70 -24.71
C GLN A 48 3.95 11.48 -24.75
N ARG A 49 4.96 10.99 -25.49
CA ARG A 49 6.31 11.57 -25.58
C ARG A 49 7.08 11.62 -24.24
N ALA A 50 6.63 10.87 -23.24
CA ALA A 50 7.30 10.69 -21.96
C ALA A 50 8.50 9.73 -22.04
N LEU A 51 8.49 8.82 -23.01
CA LEU A 51 9.58 7.89 -23.30
C LEU A 51 10.02 8.03 -24.76
N LYS A 52 11.31 8.30 -25.00
CA LYS A 52 11.90 8.27 -26.34
C LYS A 52 12.40 6.86 -26.65
N ILE A 53 12.29 6.42 -27.90
CA ILE A 53 12.85 5.13 -28.34
C ILE A 53 14.34 5.04 -27.99
N GLY A 54 14.76 3.94 -27.39
CA GLY A 54 16.14 3.72 -26.96
C GLY A 54 16.58 4.50 -25.71
N ALA A 55 15.69 5.25 -25.05
CA ALA A 55 15.99 5.94 -23.80
C ALA A 55 16.21 4.96 -22.62
N SER A 56 16.56 5.53 -21.47
CA SER A 56 16.74 4.77 -20.24
C SER A 56 15.41 4.55 -19.51
N ILE A 57 15.23 3.36 -18.95
CA ILE A 57 14.14 3.00 -18.05
C ILE A 57 14.77 2.69 -16.69
N CYS A 58 14.20 3.25 -15.63
CA CYS A 58 14.61 3.00 -14.25
C CYS A 58 13.40 2.48 -13.47
N ASP A 59 13.51 1.32 -12.83
CA ASP A 59 12.43 0.79 -11.99
C ASP A 59 12.97 0.01 -10.78
N SER A 60 12.10 -0.23 -9.81
CA SER A 60 12.37 -1.08 -8.64
C SER A 60 11.56 -2.37 -8.72
N SER A 61 12.24 -3.50 -8.90
CA SER A 61 11.59 -4.80 -9.04
C SER A 61 12.49 -5.94 -8.58
N SER A 62 11.88 -6.92 -7.90
CA SER A 62 12.49 -8.22 -7.56
C SER A 62 11.78 -9.41 -8.22
N GLY A 63 11.03 -9.16 -9.31
CA GLY A 63 10.28 -10.23 -9.97
C GLY A 63 9.86 -9.96 -11.40
N ASN A 64 8.78 -10.62 -11.80
CA ASN A 64 8.34 -10.80 -13.19
C ASN A 64 8.13 -9.49 -13.99
N PHE A 65 7.80 -8.38 -13.34
CA PHE A 65 7.70 -7.09 -14.04
C PHE A 65 9.07 -6.57 -14.50
N GLY A 66 10.13 -6.81 -13.73
CA GLY A 66 11.50 -6.47 -14.11
C GLY A 66 11.95 -7.29 -15.32
N LEU A 67 11.62 -8.59 -15.35
CA LEU A 67 11.88 -9.44 -16.51
C LEU A 67 11.12 -8.97 -17.77
N ALA A 68 9.85 -8.58 -17.60
CA ALA A 68 9.04 -8.05 -18.70
C ALA A 68 9.66 -6.76 -19.29
N LEU A 69 10.08 -5.82 -18.43
CA LEU A 69 10.82 -4.63 -18.86
C LEU A 69 12.14 -5.00 -19.55
N ALA A 70 12.87 -5.99 -19.04
CA ALA A 70 14.14 -6.42 -19.63
C ALA A 70 13.97 -7.00 -21.05
N MET A 71 12.93 -7.81 -21.26
CA MET A 71 12.60 -8.36 -22.58
C MET A 71 12.23 -7.25 -23.57
N LEU A 72 11.39 -6.30 -23.14
CA LEU A 72 11.01 -5.14 -23.97
C LEU A 72 12.19 -4.21 -24.22
N ALA A 73 13.07 -4.01 -23.23
CA ALA A 73 14.27 -3.22 -23.37
C ALA A 73 15.22 -3.80 -24.41
N ALA A 74 15.48 -5.11 -24.35
CA ALA A 74 16.28 -5.82 -25.33
C ALA A 74 15.70 -5.73 -26.75
N GLN A 75 14.37 -5.85 -26.89
CA GLN A 75 13.71 -5.77 -28.20
C GLN A 75 13.72 -4.36 -28.80
N HIS A 76 13.60 -3.32 -27.97
CA HIS A 76 13.41 -1.93 -28.40
C HIS A 76 14.64 -1.03 -28.20
N GLY A 77 15.75 -1.61 -27.76
CA GLY A 77 17.01 -0.91 -27.55
C GLY A 77 17.02 0.05 -26.35
N TYR A 78 16.10 -0.10 -25.39
CA TYR A 78 16.12 0.70 -24.17
C TYR A 78 17.27 0.26 -23.26
N LYS A 79 17.86 1.22 -22.54
CA LYS A 79 18.74 0.91 -21.41
C LYS A 79 17.87 0.66 -20.20
N LEU A 80 18.09 -0.42 -19.46
CA LEU A 80 17.30 -0.72 -18.27
C LEU A 80 18.19 -0.77 -17.03
N THR A 81 17.83 0.05 -16.04
CA THR A 81 18.34 -0.03 -14.67
C THR A 81 17.25 -0.57 -13.76
N LEU A 82 17.53 -1.70 -13.10
CA LEU A 82 16.63 -2.29 -12.10
C LEU A 82 17.25 -2.24 -10.72
N VAL A 83 16.57 -1.58 -9.80
CA VAL A 83 16.89 -1.65 -8.38
C VAL A 83 16.17 -2.85 -7.77
N SER A 84 16.93 -3.74 -7.12
CA SER A 84 16.41 -4.93 -6.46
C SER A 84 16.91 -5.06 -5.03
N ASP A 85 16.53 -6.15 -4.36
CA ASP A 85 16.96 -6.47 -2.98
C ASP A 85 17.37 -7.95 -2.91
N PRO A 86 17.88 -8.46 -1.77
CA PRO A 86 18.37 -9.84 -1.67
C PRO A 86 17.31 -10.94 -1.89
N SER A 87 16.03 -10.59 -2.06
CA SER A 87 15.00 -11.54 -2.48
C SER A 87 15.03 -11.86 -3.97
N LEU A 88 15.85 -11.16 -4.77
CA LEU A 88 16.04 -11.47 -6.17
C LEU A 88 16.71 -12.84 -6.33
N ASP A 89 16.00 -13.79 -6.92
CA ASP A 89 16.52 -15.13 -7.14
C ASP A 89 17.67 -15.14 -8.16
N ARG A 90 18.61 -16.08 -7.98
CA ARG A 90 19.84 -16.18 -8.79
C ARG A 90 19.55 -16.40 -10.27
N HIS A 91 18.50 -17.18 -10.59
CA HIS A 91 18.12 -17.47 -11.98
C HIS A 91 17.62 -16.22 -12.68
N LEU A 92 16.72 -15.47 -12.05
CA LEU A 92 16.23 -14.20 -12.56
C LEU A 92 17.38 -13.18 -12.67
N HIS A 93 18.26 -13.06 -11.68
CA HIS A 93 19.44 -12.20 -11.78
C HIS A 93 20.30 -12.54 -13.00
N THR A 94 20.55 -13.84 -13.23
CA THR A 94 21.34 -14.32 -14.38
C THR A 94 20.65 -13.95 -15.70
N ARG A 95 19.33 -14.15 -15.81
CA ARG A 95 18.56 -13.77 -16.99
C ARG A 95 18.58 -12.27 -17.25
N LEU A 96 18.45 -11.45 -16.21
CA LEU A 96 18.52 -9.99 -16.32
C LEU A 96 19.90 -9.54 -16.81
N ALA A 97 20.98 -10.11 -16.27
CA ALA A 97 22.34 -9.81 -16.71
C ALA A 97 22.57 -10.19 -18.20
N GLN A 98 22.06 -11.35 -18.64
CA GLN A 98 22.14 -11.77 -20.05
C GLN A 98 21.32 -10.89 -21.00
N LEU A 99 20.28 -10.22 -20.49
CA LEU A 99 19.50 -9.20 -21.22
C LEU A 99 20.15 -7.81 -21.17
N ASN A 100 21.41 -7.71 -20.71
CA ASN A 100 22.18 -6.46 -20.57
C ASN A 100 21.50 -5.43 -19.65
N VAL A 101 20.78 -5.88 -18.63
CA VAL A 101 20.18 -5.02 -17.62
C VAL A 101 21.22 -4.64 -16.57
N HIS A 102 21.29 -3.36 -16.21
CA HIS A 102 22.03 -2.91 -15.03
C HIS A 102 21.21 -3.21 -13.77
N VAL A 103 21.58 -4.26 -13.04
CA VAL A 103 20.89 -4.67 -11.81
C VAL A 103 21.65 -4.15 -10.60
N ASP A 104 21.01 -3.30 -9.81
CA ASP A 104 21.53 -2.78 -8.55
C ASP A 104 20.78 -3.39 -7.36
N VAL A 105 21.43 -4.34 -6.68
CA VAL A 105 20.87 -4.99 -5.50
C VAL A 105 21.26 -4.23 -4.25
N VAL A 106 20.27 -3.63 -3.55
CA VAL A 106 20.54 -2.99 -2.27
C VAL A 106 20.94 -4.04 -1.22
N SER A 107 22.11 -3.88 -0.62
CA SER A 107 22.68 -4.87 0.30
C SER A 107 22.15 -4.79 1.73
N LYS A 108 21.58 -3.63 2.11
CA LYS A 108 21.08 -3.37 3.47
C LYS A 108 19.68 -2.75 3.42
N PRO A 109 18.81 -3.11 4.38
CA PRO A 109 17.56 -2.39 4.56
C PRO A 109 17.82 -0.94 5.00
N ALA A 110 16.90 -0.04 4.67
CA ALA A 110 16.90 1.32 5.20
C ALA A 110 16.61 1.29 6.71
N ARG A 111 17.14 2.26 7.46
CA ARG A 111 16.80 2.44 8.87
C ARG A 111 15.30 2.79 8.95
N GLY A 112 14.51 1.98 9.66
CA GLY A 112 13.07 2.21 9.85
C GLY A 112 12.13 1.62 8.79
N GLY A 113 12.48 1.59 7.49
CA GLY A 113 11.56 1.11 6.43
C GLY A 113 12.02 -0.08 5.58
N GLY A 114 13.06 -0.79 6.02
CA GLY A 114 13.42 -2.09 5.43
C GLY A 114 13.95 -2.01 3.99
N PHE A 115 13.91 -3.14 3.27
CA PHE A 115 14.38 -3.20 1.88
C PHE A 115 13.49 -2.45 0.89
N GLN A 116 12.21 -2.22 1.22
CA GLN A 116 11.33 -1.47 0.32
C GLN A 116 11.73 -0.01 0.24
N GLN A 117 11.96 0.63 1.39
CA GLN A 117 12.44 2.00 1.44
C GLN A 117 13.85 2.09 0.80
N ALA A 118 14.77 1.19 1.12
CA ALA A 118 16.12 1.19 0.54
C ALA A 118 16.11 1.14 -1.01
N ARG A 119 15.25 0.30 -1.59
CA ARG A 119 15.08 0.26 -3.06
C ARG A 119 14.49 1.55 -3.62
N SER A 120 13.55 2.16 -2.91
CA SER A 120 12.90 3.41 -3.35
C SER A 120 13.89 4.58 -3.33
N GLU A 121 14.68 4.71 -2.27
CA GLU A 121 15.77 5.70 -2.17
C GLU A 121 16.82 5.52 -3.26
N ARG A 122 17.21 4.26 -3.54
CA ARG A 122 18.17 3.95 -4.61
C ARG A 122 17.59 4.24 -5.99
N LEU A 123 16.32 3.93 -6.24
CA LEU A 123 15.64 4.27 -7.49
C LEU A 123 15.62 5.78 -7.71
N ASN A 124 15.23 6.56 -6.70
CA ASN A 124 15.22 8.03 -6.75
C ASN A 124 16.61 8.63 -7.02
N ARG A 125 17.68 7.93 -6.63
CA ARG A 125 19.05 8.31 -7.01
C ARG A 125 19.28 8.13 -8.51
N TYR A 126 18.96 6.96 -9.07
CA TYR A 126 19.10 6.73 -10.51
C TYR A 126 18.25 7.66 -11.36
N LEU A 127 17.03 8.01 -10.92
CA LEU A 127 16.18 8.97 -11.63
C LEU A 127 16.83 10.36 -11.70
N ARG A 128 17.63 10.75 -10.70
CA ARG A 128 18.41 12.01 -10.70
C ARG A 128 19.69 11.90 -11.52
N GLU A 129 20.40 10.77 -11.42
CA GLU A 129 21.69 10.53 -12.09
C GLU A 129 21.55 10.21 -13.58
N ILE A 130 20.37 9.76 -14.03
CA ILE A 130 20.05 9.46 -15.43
C ILE A 130 18.91 10.38 -15.89
N PRO A 131 19.19 11.67 -16.19
CA PRO A 131 18.19 12.61 -16.66
C PRO A 131 17.45 12.10 -17.90
N GLY A 132 16.13 12.22 -17.88
CA GLY A 132 15.26 11.73 -18.97
C GLY A 132 15.02 10.22 -18.96
N SER A 133 15.41 9.51 -17.89
CA SER A 133 14.95 8.15 -17.68
C SER A 133 13.45 8.10 -17.38
N TYR A 134 12.79 7.06 -17.86
CA TYR A 134 11.38 6.81 -17.62
C TYR A 134 11.18 5.85 -16.45
N TRP A 135 10.28 6.17 -15.53
CA TRP A 135 9.86 5.29 -14.44
C TRP A 135 8.44 4.75 -14.71
N PRO A 136 8.28 3.44 -15.00
CA PRO A 136 6.97 2.85 -15.30
C PRO A 136 5.99 2.84 -14.12
N ALA A 137 6.49 2.81 -12.88
CA ALA A 137 5.72 2.86 -11.64
C ALA A 137 4.45 1.96 -11.62
N PRO A 138 4.55 0.63 -11.83
CA PRO A 138 3.39 -0.24 -12.05
C PRO A 138 2.38 -0.29 -10.88
N HIS A 139 2.76 0.15 -9.68
CA HIS A 139 1.89 0.18 -8.51
C HIS A 139 0.94 1.38 -8.49
N SER A 140 1.31 2.46 -9.17
CA SER A 140 0.53 3.71 -9.22
C SER A 140 0.13 4.14 -10.63
N ASN A 141 0.76 3.58 -11.66
CA ASN A 141 0.46 3.93 -13.04
C ASN A 141 -0.91 3.37 -13.46
N PRO A 142 -1.88 4.23 -13.83
CA PRO A 142 -3.23 3.81 -14.21
C PRO A 142 -3.26 3.01 -15.51
N ASP A 143 -2.22 3.06 -16.35
CA ASP A 143 -2.12 2.24 -17.56
C ASP A 143 -1.96 0.74 -17.22
N ASN A 144 -1.49 0.38 -16.02
CA ASN A 144 -1.39 -1.01 -15.59
C ASN A 144 -2.77 -1.71 -15.57
N PRO A 145 -3.80 -1.26 -14.81
CA PRO A 145 -5.13 -1.88 -14.89
C PRO A 145 -5.77 -1.75 -16.28
N LEU A 146 -5.51 -0.67 -17.02
CA LEU A 146 -6.07 -0.50 -18.38
C LEU A 146 -5.58 -1.58 -19.35
N ALA A 147 -4.33 -2.03 -19.22
CA ALA A 147 -3.73 -3.06 -20.08
C ALA A 147 -4.52 -4.39 -20.08
N TYR A 148 -5.27 -4.68 -19.02
CA TYR A 148 -6.04 -5.92 -18.88
C TYR A 148 -7.40 -5.90 -19.61
N ALA A 149 -7.74 -4.83 -20.34
CA ALA A 149 -8.83 -4.84 -21.31
C ALA A 149 -8.69 -5.99 -22.30
N LYS A 150 -7.46 -6.21 -22.79
CA LYS A 150 -7.11 -7.31 -23.70
C LYS A 150 -7.41 -8.69 -23.11
N LEU A 151 -7.17 -8.88 -21.82
CA LEU A 151 -7.50 -10.14 -21.15
C LEU A 151 -9.02 -10.33 -21.07
N ALA A 152 -9.77 -9.30 -20.69
CA ALA A 152 -11.22 -9.37 -20.61
C ALA A 152 -11.85 -9.73 -21.97
N GLU A 153 -11.39 -9.11 -23.06
CA GLU A 153 -11.82 -9.42 -24.44
C GLU A 153 -11.55 -10.89 -24.78
N LEU A 154 -10.31 -11.36 -24.59
CA LEU A 154 -9.95 -12.76 -24.84
C LEU A 154 -10.80 -13.75 -24.04
N LEU A 155 -11.14 -13.41 -22.79
CA LEU A 155 -11.99 -14.25 -21.95
C LEU A 155 -13.44 -14.29 -22.45
N ILE A 156 -13.99 -13.16 -22.89
CA ILE A 156 -15.32 -13.10 -23.51
C ILE A 156 -15.36 -13.96 -24.77
N ASP A 157 -14.35 -13.81 -25.64
CA ASP A 157 -14.29 -14.52 -26.92
C ASP A 157 -14.13 -16.04 -26.75
N ARG A 158 -13.32 -16.48 -25.78
CA ARG A 158 -12.96 -17.89 -25.62
C ARG A 158 -13.85 -18.67 -24.66
N VAL A 159 -14.40 -18.00 -23.64
CA VAL A 159 -15.20 -18.65 -22.58
C VAL A 159 -16.69 -18.29 -22.70
N GLY A 160 -16.99 -17.10 -23.23
CA GLY A 160 -18.34 -16.53 -23.26
C GLY A 160 -18.70 -15.86 -21.94
N LYS A 161 -19.93 -16.09 -21.47
CA LYS A 161 -20.40 -15.56 -20.18
C LYS A 161 -19.59 -16.15 -19.03
N ILE A 162 -19.05 -15.29 -18.17
CA ILE A 162 -18.28 -15.66 -16.99
C ILE A 162 -19.06 -15.22 -15.75
N ASP A 163 -19.29 -16.15 -14.82
CA ASP A 163 -20.02 -15.88 -13.58
C ASP A 163 -19.06 -15.52 -12.44
N CYS A 164 -17.82 -16.04 -12.46
CA CYS A 164 -16.81 -15.73 -11.45
C CYS A 164 -15.39 -15.54 -12.04
N LEU A 165 -14.68 -14.51 -11.58
CA LEU A 165 -13.25 -14.31 -11.83
C LEU A 165 -12.46 -14.46 -10.53
N VAL A 166 -11.46 -15.32 -10.53
CA VAL A 166 -10.58 -15.60 -9.38
C VAL A 166 -9.15 -15.28 -9.74
N GLY A 167 -8.43 -14.56 -8.87
CA GLY A 167 -7.00 -14.36 -9.11
C GLY A 167 -6.22 -13.69 -7.99
N PRO A 168 -4.89 -13.87 -8.01
CA PRO A 168 -3.98 -13.27 -7.05
C PRO A 168 -3.90 -11.77 -7.23
N VAL A 169 -3.85 -11.03 -6.12
CA VAL A 169 -3.81 -9.58 -6.10
C VAL A 169 -2.42 -9.12 -5.69
N GLY A 170 -1.74 -8.41 -6.59
CA GLY A 170 -0.45 -7.78 -6.33
C GLY A 170 -0.53 -6.27 -6.46
N SER A 171 -0.28 -5.76 -7.66
CA SER A 171 -0.40 -4.32 -7.98
C SER A 171 -1.85 -3.86 -8.18
N GLY A 172 -2.86 -4.72 -8.07
CA GLY A 172 -4.26 -4.41 -8.43
C GLY A 172 -4.56 -4.46 -9.93
N GLY A 173 -3.55 -4.28 -10.79
CA GLY A 173 -3.71 -4.21 -12.25
C GLY A 173 -4.56 -5.34 -12.85
N SER A 174 -4.19 -6.61 -12.62
CA SER A 174 -4.87 -7.75 -13.24
C SER A 174 -6.33 -7.89 -12.81
N MET A 175 -6.58 -7.98 -11.50
CA MET A 175 -7.92 -8.24 -10.98
C MET A 175 -8.85 -7.03 -11.15
N CYS A 176 -8.39 -5.83 -10.78
CA CYS A 176 -9.22 -4.63 -10.91
C CYS A 176 -9.43 -4.26 -12.39
N GLY A 177 -8.40 -4.38 -13.23
CA GLY A 177 -8.49 -4.15 -14.66
C GLY A 177 -9.43 -5.12 -15.36
N THR A 178 -9.20 -6.43 -15.23
CA THR A 178 -10.00 -7.45 -15.92
C THR A 178 -11.47 -7.40 -15.46
N SER A 179 -11.73 -7.30 -14.15
CA SER A 179 -13.10 -7.23 -13.63
C SER A 179 -13.84 -5.97 -14.06
N ARG A 180 -13.14 -4.82 -14.18
CA ARG A 180 -13.74 -3.57 -14.70
C ARG A 180 -14.33 -3.79 -16.08
N TYR A 181 -13.58 -4.41 -16.98
CA TYR A 181 -14.03 -4.61 -18.36
C TYR A 181 -15.04 -5.76 -18.48
N LEU A 182 -14.88 -6.87 -17.76
CA LEU A 182 -15.85 -7.97 -17.77
C LEU A 182 -17.20 -7.57 -17.17
N ARG A 183 -17.25 -6.63 -16.22
CA ARG A 183 -18.51 -6.15 -15.63
C ARG A 183 -19.36 -5.32 -16.58
N VAL A 184 -18.80 -4.82 -17.68
CA VAL A 184 -19.58 -4.10 -18.71
C VAL A 184 -20.61 -5.03 -19.36
N PRO A 185 -20.24 -6.18 -19.95
CA PRO A 185 -21.21 -7.15 -20.46
C PRO A 185 -21.79 -8.05 -19.36
N PHE A 186 -21.11 -8.25 -18.22
CA PHE A 186 -21.55 -9.15 -17.15
C PHE A 186 -21.66 -8.41 -15.79
N PRO A 187 -22.70 -7.59 -15.56
CA PRO A 187 -22.85 -6.81 -14.32
C PRO A 187 -22.89 -7.66 -13.04
N GLY A 188 -23.36 -8.90 -13.16
CA GLY A 188 -23.42 -9.90 -12.09
C GLY A 188 -22.12 -10.66 -11.83
N LEU A 189 -21.01 -10.33 -12.50
CA LEU A 189 -19.72 -11.01 -12.31
C LEU A 189 -19.29 -11.00 -10.84
N HIS A 190 -19.13 -12.19 -10.27
CA HIS A 190 -18.53 -12.42 -8.96
C HIS A 190 -17.01 -12.39 -9.06
N THR A 191 -16.34 -11.81 -8.08
CA THR A 191 -14.90 -11.57 -8.13
C THR A 191 -14.24 -11.94 -6.82
N ILE A 192 -13.22 -12.80 -6.90
CA ILE A 192 -12.52 -13.33 -5.73
C ILE A 192 -11.04 -12.95 -5.81
N GLY A 193 -10.62 -12.09 -4.88
CA GLY A 193 -9.23 -11.70 -4.71
C GLY A 193 -8.49 -12.72 -3.85
N ILE A 194 -7.25 -13.02 -4.22
CA ILE A 194 -6.38 -13.88 -3.41
C ILE A 194 -5.19 -13.08 -2.91
N ASP A 195 -4.97 -13.18 -1.60
CA ASP A 195 -3.86 -12.59 -0.88
C ASP A 195 -3.23 -13.65 0.04
N SER A 196 -2.20 -13.27 0.80
CA SER A 196 -1.54 -14.14 1.77
C SER A 196 -1.63 -13.56 3.18
N PRO A 197 -1.70 -14.39 4.23
CA PRO A 197 -1.64 -13.90 5.60
C PRO A 197 -0.50 -12.90 5.81
N LYS A 198 -0.71 -11.88 6.68
CA LYS A 198 0.25 -10.78 6.97
C LYS A 198 0.55 -9.82 5.81
N SER A 199 -0.14 -9.94 4.68
CA SER A 199 -0.10 -8.97 3.58
C SER A 199 -1.08 -7.83 3.81
N VAL A 200 -0.63 -6.57 3.70
CA VAL A 200 -1.49 -5.41 4.03
C VAL A 200 -2.57 -5.11 3.00
N LEU A 201 -2.61 -5.82 1.87
CA LEU A 201 -3.47 -5.45 0.72
C LEU A 201 -4.95 -5.44 1.07
N PHE A 202 -5.37 -6.34 1.94
CA PHE A 202 -6.77 -6.47 2.37
C PHE A 202 -6.95 -6.35 3.88
N GLY A 203 -6.08 -5.62 4.59
CA GLY A 203 -6.31 -5.24 5.99
C GLY A 203 -5.62 -6.09 7.05
N GLN A 204 -4.76 -7.06 6.68
CA GLN A 204 -3.88 -7.69 7.67
C GLN A 204 -2.80 -6.70 8.15
N LEU A 205 -2.34 -6.87 9.39
CA LEU A 205 -1.19 -6.14 9.91
C LEU A 205 0.11 -6.66 9.26
N SER A 206 1.00 -5.76 8.88
CA SER A 206 2.28 -6.10 8.24
C SER A 206 3.12 -7.00 9.16
N GLY A 207 3.52 -8.18 8.67
CA GLY A 207 4.41 -9.11 9.38
C GLY A 207 5.72 -9.42 8.65
N LYS A 208 6.62 -10.20 9.28
CA LYS A 208 7.87 -10.68 8.62
C LYS A 208 7.56 -11.58 7.41
N ARG A 209 8.23 -11.31 6.28
CA ARG A 209 8.00 -11.85 4.92
C ARG A 209 8.39 -13.34 4.78
N GLN A 210 7.63 -14.10 4.00
CA GLN A 210 8.00 -15.46 3.56
C GLN A 210 7.61 -15.80 2.09
N LEU A 211 6.53 -15.27 1.46
CA LEU A 211 6.11 -15.55 0.06
C LEU A 211 6.49 -14.43 -0.92
N SER A 212 7.18 -14.78 -2.02
CA SER A 212 7.49 -13.82 -3.08
C SER A 212 6.27 -13.53 -3.97
N GLY A 213 5.91 -12.25 -4.15
CA GLY A 213 4.94 -11.78 -5.15
C GLY A 213 3.57 -11.32 -4.64
N LEU A 214 3.09 -11.82 -3.48
CA LEU A 214 1.79 -11.45 -2.89
C LEU A 214 1.92 -10.62 -1.60
N GLU A 215 2.96 -10.85 -0.79
CA GLU A 215 3.14 -10.15 0.49
C GLU A 215 3.66 -8.72 0.30
N ARG A 216 2.90 -7.72 0.75
CA ARG A 216 3.30 -6.30 0.70
C ARG A 216 3.09 -5.59 2.02
N SER A 217 3.89 -4.54 2.23
CA SER A 217 3.80 -3.57 3.32
C SER A 217 3.22 -2.22 2.89
N ILE A 218 2.97 -2.02 1.60
CA ILE A 218 2.32 -0.83 1.03
C ILE A 218 1.22 -1.28 0.07
N ILE A 219 0.05 -0.64 0.17
CA ILE A 219 -1.10 -0.86 -0.70
C ILE A 219 -0.90 -0.05 -2.00
N PRO A 220 -0.83 -0.69 -3.17
CA PRO A 220 -0.79 0.00 -4.46
C PRO A 220 -2.07 0.81 -4.72
N SER A 221 -1.96 2.01 -5.28
CA SER A 221 -3.14 2.85 -5.60
C SER A 221 -4.00 2.26 -6.72
N ASN A 222 -3.44 1.34 -7.50
CA ASN A 222 -4.16 0.57 -8.50
C ASN A 222 -5.12 -0.49 -7.92
N ILE A 223 -5.07 -0.78 -6.60
CA ILE A 223 -6.07 -1.65 -5.96
C ILE A 223 -7.32 -0.84 -5.67
N ASN A 224 -8.41 -1.17 -6.36
CA ASN A 224 -9.74 -0.71 -6.00
C ASN A 224 -10.51 -1.86 -5.34
N HIS A 225 -10.61 -1.81 -4.01
CA HIS A 225 -11.28 -2.83 -3.18
C HIS A 225 -12.75 -3.06 -3.55
N SER A 226 -13.45 -2.06 -4.09
CA SER A 226 -14.83 -2.21 -4.54
C SER A 226 -14.99 -3.16 -5.73
N HIS A 227 -13.88 -3.57 -6.35
CA HIS A 227 -13.90 -4.60 -7.37
C HIS A 227 -14.12 -6.01 -6.83
N PHE A 228 -13.96 -6.29 -5.53
CA PHE A 228 -13.98 -7.65 -5.00
C PHE A 228 -15.28 -7.96 -4.25
N ASP A 229 -15.86 -9.13 -4.53
CA ASP A 229 -16.98 -9.68 -3.78
C ASP A 229 -16.49 -10.50 -2.57
N GLU A 230 -15.40 -11.24 -2.74
CA GLU A 230 -14.76 -12.06 -1.70
C GLU A 230 -13.23 -11.93 -1.75
N VAL A 231 -12.58 -12.12 -0.60
CA VAL A 231 -11.12 -12.20 -0.49
C VAL A 231 -10.75 -13.48 0.26
N HIS A 232 -9.81 -14.23 -0.29
CA HIS A 232 -9.25 -15.43 0.34
C HIS A 232 -7.77 -15.22 0.66
N TRP A 233 -7.36 -15.69 1.83
CA TRP A 233 -5.96 -15.76 2.23
C TRP A 233 -5.53 -17.20 2.30
N LEU A 234 -4.43 -17.53 1.60
CA LEU A 234 -3.82 -18.85 1.63
C LEU A 234 -2.43 -18.76 2.24
N THR A 235 -2.12 -19.70 3.12
CA THR A 235 -0.76 -19.90 3.61
C THR A 235 0.15 -20.43 2.50
N GLN A 236 1.47 -20.42 2.74
CA GLN A 236 2.43 -20.94 1.76
C GLN A 236 2.19 -22.40 1.44
N ALA A 237 2.08 -23.23 2.48
CA ALA A 237 1.83 -24.66 2.33
C ALA A 237 0.58 -24.90 1.49
N GLU A 238 -0.49 -24.13 1.71
CA GLU A 238 -1.73 -24.27 0.96
C GLU A 238 -1.63 -23.88 -0.51
N ALA A 239 -0.88 -22.82 -0.83
CA ALA A 239 -0.60 -22.42 -2.19
C ALA A 239 0.29 -23.46 -2.89
N PHE A 240 1.33 -23.97 -2.22
CA PHE A 240 2.29 -24.92 -2.79
C PHE A 240 1.68 -26.29 -3.05
N HIS A 241 0.92 -26.83 -2.09
CA HIS A 241 0.15 -28.08 -2.30
C HIS A 241 -0.84 -27.94 -3.46
N ALA A 242 -1.50 -26.79 -3.58
CA ALA A 242 -2.38 -26.53 -4.71
C ALA A 242 -1.65 -26.42 -6.05
N THR A 243 -0.42 -25.90 -6.03
CA THR A 243 0.45 -25.81 -7.20
C THR A 243 0.86 -27.19 -7.70
N HIS A 244 1.26 -28.06 -6.77
CA HIS A 244 1.56 -29.47 -7.09
C HIS A 244 0.33 -30.19 -7.61
N ARG A 245 -0.84 -29.96 -7.01
CA ARG A 245 -2.10 -30.55 -7.48
C ARG A 245 -2.47 -30.09 -8.88
N LEU A 246 -2.36 -28.80 -9.16
CA LEU A 246 -2.61 -28.25 -10.50
C LEU A 246 -1.70 -28.90 -11.55
N HIS A 247 -0.43 -29.12 -11.21
CA HIS A 247 0.51 -29.81 -12.09
C HIS A 247 0.19 -31.29 -12.26
N ARG A 248 -0.07 -32.01 -11.16
CA ARG A 248 -0.36 -33.45 -11.17
C ARG A 248 -1.65 -33.79 -11.92
N ASP A 249 -2.71 -33.01 -11.65
CA ASP A 249 -4.05 -33.34 -12.12
C ASP A 249 -4.26 -32.86 -13.59
N TYR A 250 -3.56 -31.80 -14.04
CA TYR A 250 -3.78 -31.19 -15.37
C TYR A 250 -2.51 -30.97 -16.21
N GLY A 251 -1.33 -31.34 -15.72
CA GLY A 251 -0.06 -31.10 -16.40
C GLY A 251 0.38 -29.62 -16.44
N LEU A 252 -0.31 -28.73 -15.71
CA LEU A 252 -0.02 -27.29 -15.74
C LEU A 252 1.09 -26.92 -14.75
N PHE A 253 2.29 -26.70 -15.29
CA PHE A 253 3.47 -26.31 -14.52
C PHE A 253 3.49 -24.80 -14.24
N MET A 254 2.77 -24.36 -13.21
CA MET A 254 2.53 -22.95 -12.89
C MET A 254 3.22 -22.49 -11.61
N GLY A 255 3.36 -21.17 -11.43
CA GLY A 255 3.84 -20.58 -10.18
C GLY A 255 2.85 -20.72 -9.01
N PRO A 256 3.32 -20.47 -7.76
CA PRO A 256 2.54 -20.67 -6.55
C PRO A 256 1.27 -19.83 -6.46
N THR A 257 1.29 -18.63 -7.06
CA THR A 257 0.12 -17.74 -7.11
C THR A 257 -0.97 -18.29 -8.04
N GLY A 258 -0.58 -19.03 -9.09
CA GLY A 258 -1.51 -19.76 -9.95
C GLY A 258 -2.11 -20.97 -9.24
N GLY A 259 -1.32 -21.71 -8.47
CA GLY A 259 -1.83 -22.79 -7.60
C GLY A 259 -2.85 -22.29 -6.58
N ALA A 260 -2.60 -21.14 -5.94
CA ALA A 260 -3.55 -20.52 -5.03
C ALA A 260 -4.87 -20.15 -5.74
N ALA A 261 -4.79 -19.57 -6.95
CA ALA A 261 -5.95 -19.27 -7.79
C ALA A 261 -6.76 -20.51 -8.15
N TYR A 262 -6.08 -21.58 -8.55
CA TYR A 262 -6.70 -22.86 -8.86
C TYR A 262 -7.45 -23.42 -7.65
N ARG A 263 -6.85 -23.40 -6.45
CA ARG A 263 -7.51 -23.93 -5.24
C ARG A 263 -8.84 -23.24 -4.94
N VAL A 264 -8.86 -21.92 -5.01
CA VAL A 264 -10.06 -21.12 -4.73
C VAL A 264 -11.10 -21.30 -5.84
N ALA A 265 -10.69 -21.26 -7.11
CA ALA A 265 -11.60 -21.43 -8.24
C ALA A 265 -12.21 -22.85 -8.28
N ASN A 266 -11.41 -23.88 -7.99
CA ASN A 266 -11.90 -25.25 -7.90
C ASN A 266 -12.92 -25.39 -6.76
N TRP A 267 -12.66 -24.83 -5.59
CA TRP A 267 -13.64 -24.80 -4.49
C TRP A 267 -14.93 -24.07 -4.85
N TRP A 268 -14.82 -22.93 -5.54
CA TRP A 268 -15.98 -22.16 -5.97
C TRP A 268 -16.82 -22.92 -7.00
N SER A 269 -16.17 -23.57 -7.98
CA SER A 269 -16.83 -24.37 -9.03
C SER A 269 -17.67 -25.52 -8.44
N GLN A 270 -17.13 -26.24 -7.46
CA GLN A 270 -17.82 -27.35 -6.79
C GLN A 270 -19.09 -26.91 -6.05
N ARG A 271 -19.14 -25.65 -5.61
CA ARG A 271 -20.30 -25.06 -4.93
C ARG A 271 -21.30 -24.39 -5.87
N ASN A 272 -20.90 -24.14 -7.11
CA ASN A 272 -21.69 -23.42 -8.09
C ASN A 272 -21.78 -24.23 -9.40
N PRO A 273 -22.38 -25.45 -9.35
CA PRO A 273 -22.50 -26.28 -10.55
C PRO A 273 -23.27 -25.54 -11.65
N GLY A 274 -22.81 -25.67 -12.89
CA GLY A 274 -23.39 -25.02 -14.07
C GLY A 274 -23.00 -23.55 -14.25
N LYS A 275 -22.19 -22.95 -13.36
CA LYS A 275 -21.63 -21.61 -13.54
C LYS A 275 -20.18 -21.66 -14.02
N LYS A 276 -19.77 -20.66 -14.80
CA LYS A 276 -18.41 -20.56 -15.33
C LYS A 276 -17.52 -19.69 -14.45
N VAL A 277 -16.39 -20.25 -14.02
CA VAL A 277 -15.34 -19.56 -13.26
C VAL A 277 -14.02 -19.57 -14.03
N VAL A 278 -13.33 -18.42 -14.03
CA VAL A 278 -12.00 -18.27 -14.63
C VAL A 278 -10.98 -17.97 -13.53
N ALA A 279 -9.92 -18.79 -13.44
CA ALA A 279 -8.76 -18.58 -12.59
C ALA A 279 -7.58 -17.99 -13.38
N ILE A 280 -6.96 -16.92 -12.89
CA ILE A 280 -5.77 -16.32 -13.52
C ILE A 280 -4.51 -17.00 -12.98
N PHE A 281 -3.67 -17.55 -13.86
CA PHE A 281 -2.37 -18.13 -13.53
C PHE A 281 -1.23 -17.24 -14.09
N PRO A 282 -0.59 -16.39 -13.26
CA PRO A 282 0.24 -15.29 -13.75
C PRO A 282 1.54 -15.67 -14.46
N ASP A 283 2.12 -16.81 -14.13
CA ASP A 283 3.45 -17.24 -14.59
C ASP A 283 3.67 -18.75 -14.43
N GLU A 284 4.64 -19.27 -15.18
CA GLU A 284 5.03 -20.67 -15.17
C GLU A 284 5.93 -21.06 -13.98
N GLY A 285 5.99 -22.36 -13.71
CA GLY A 285 6.70 -22.96 -12.58
C GLY A 285 8.24 -22.89 -12.65
N HIS A 286 8.82 -22.55 -13.81
CA HIS A 286 10.27 -22.63 -14.04
C HIS A 286 11.11 -21.80 -13.06
N ARG A 287 10.59 -20.64 -12.62
CA ARG A 287 11.25 -19.80 -11.61
C ARG A 287 11.31 -20.47 -10.23
N TYR A 288 10.45 -21.44 -9.98
CA TYR A 288 10.22 -22.06 -8.68
C TYR A 288 10.79 -23.47 -8.57
N ILE A 289 11.62 -23.90 -9.53
CA ILE A 289 12.22 -25.25 -9.56
C ILE A 289 13.03 -25.53 -8.28
N GLU A 290 13.85 -24.58 -7.84
CA GLU A 290 14.67 -24.73 -6.63
C GLU A 290 13.91 -24.44 -5.32
N THR A 291 12.63 -24.08 -5.41
CA THR A 291 11.79 -23.76 -4.25
C THR A 291 10.54 -24.61 -4.22
N VAL A 292 9.42 -24.12 -4.75
CA VAL A 292 8.10 -24.76 -4.70
C VAL A 292 8.10 -26.16 -5.31
N TYR A 293 9.02 -26.47 -6.23
CA TYR A 293 9.15 -27.80 -6.83
C TYR A 293 10.34 -28.61 -6.31
N ASN A 294 11.03 -28.14 -5.26
CA ASN A 294 12.13 -28.84 -4.61
C ASN A 294 11.69 -29.39 -3.25
N GLU A 295 11.62 -30.72 -3.13
CA GLU A 295 11.20 -31.41 -1.91
C GLU A 295 12.05 -31.08 -0.68
N ASP A 296 13.36 -30.93 -0.84
CA ASP A 296 14.26 -30.60 0.27
C ASP A 296 14.03 -29.16 0.75
N TRP A 297 13.80 -28.22 -0.17
CA TRP A 297 13.42 -26.85 0.18
C TRP A 297 12.06 -26.81 0.87
N LEU A 298 11.07 -27.56 0.37
CA LEU A 298 9.72 -27.61 0.94
C LEU A 298 9.70 -28.12 2.40
N ARG A 299 10.64 -28.99 2.79
CA ARG A 299 10.80 -29.40 4.19
C ARG A 299 11.13 -28.24 5.13
N SER A 300 11.67 -27.14 4.62
CA SER A 300 11.93 -25.92 5.39
C SER A 300 10.72 -24.99 5.49
N VAL A 301 9.65 -25.24 4.71
CA VAL A 301 8.46 -24.39 4.67
C VAL A 301 7.56 -24.69 5.88
N PRO A 302 7.21 -23.68 6.70
CA PRO A 302 6.29 -23.86 7.83
C PRO A 302 4.93 -24.42 7.38
N GLY A 303 4.44 -25.44 8.09
CA GLY A 303 3.15 -26.08 7.79
C GLY A 303 3.16 -27.03 6.59
N TRP A 304 4.29 -27.25 5.91
CA TRP A 304 4.33 -28.10 4.70
C TRP A 304 3.86 -29.56 4.93
N ARG A 305 4.25 -30.14 6.08
CA ARG A 305 3.91 -31.52 6.46
C ARG A 305 2.63 -31.65 7.29
N GLU A 306 1.95 -30.55 7.54
CA GLU A 306 0.73 -30.54 8.34
C GLU A 306 -0.50 -30.84 7.46
N SER A 307 -1.56 -31.33 8.09
CA SER A 307 -2.85 -31.49 7.40
C SER A 307 -3.42 -30.11 7.05
N LEU A 308 -3.76 -29.92 5.78
CA LEU A 308 -4.30 -28.65 5.28
C LEU A 308 -5.83 -28.63 5.32
N ARG A 309 -6.41 -27.43 5.45
CA ARG A 309 -7.86 -27.25 5.41
C ARG A 309 -8.42 -27.57 4.02
N GLU A 310 -9.38 -28.48 3.93
CA GLU A 310 -10.06 -28.76 2.65
C GLU A 310 -10.96 -27.61 2.19
N GLN A 311 -11.43 -26.78 3.14
CA GLN A 311 -12.40 -25.72 2.94
C GLN A 311 -11.89 -24.42 3.58
N PRO A 312 -12.15 -23.24 2.99
CA PRO A 312 -11.79 -21.97 3.60
C PRO A 312 -12.66 -21.71 4.84
N VAL A 313 -12.05 -21.15 5.88
CA VAL A 313 -12.77 -20.76 7.12
C VAL A 313 -13.17 -19.29 7.03
N PRO A 314 -14.45 -18.94 7.23
CA PRO A 314 -14.87 -17.54 7.26
C PRO A 314 -14.23 -16.83 8.45
N VAL A 315 -13.75 -15.60 8.23
CA VAL A 315 -13.26 -14.74 9.31
C VAL A 315 -14.21 -13.58 9.56
N ALA A 316 -14.33 -13.16 10.82
CA ALA A 316 -15.21 -12.06 11.21
C ALA A 316 -14.68 -10.69 10.77
N ALA A 317 -13.35 -10.55 10.69
CA ALA A 317 -12.67 -9.34 10.26
C ALA A 317 -11.38 -9.69 9.51
N PRO A 318 -11.01 -8.92 8.48
CA PRO A 318 -9.79 -9.18 7.73
C PRO A 318 -8.51 -8.80 8.49
N THR A 319 -8.61 -8.17 9.66
CA THR A 319 -7.49 -7.85 10.57
C THR A 319 -7.18 -8.99 11.55
N GLY A 320 -8.06 -10.00 11.64
CA GLY A 320 -7.90 -11.11 12.58
C GLY A 320 -6.72 -12.02 12.24
N GLU A 321 -6.31 -12.84 13.21
CA GLU A 321 -5.25 -13.81 12.98
C GLU A 321 -5.68 -14.90 11.98
N LEU A 322 -4.84 -15.14 10.97
CA LEU A 322 -5.08 -16.13 9.92
C LEU A 322 -4.09 -17.28 10.07
N THR A 323 -4.60 -18.45 10.46
CA THR A 323 -3.80 -19.67 10.74
C THR A 323 -3.83 -20.71 9.62
N GLY A 324 -4.56 -20.45 8.54
CA GLY A 324 -4.76 -21.37 7.42
C GLY A 324 -5.63 -20.71 6.36
N TRP A 325 -6.19 -21.51 5.45
CA TRP A 325 -7.05 -20.99 4.39
C TRP A 325 -8.29 -20.36 4.99
N SER A 326 -8.42 -19.07 4.74
CA SER A 326 -9.45 -18.21 5.31
C SER A 326 -10.07 -17.36 4.22
N TYR A 327 -11.32 -16.95 4.42
CA TYR A 327 -12.00 -16.03 3.51
C TYR A 327 -12.86 -15.01 4.23
N PHE A 328 -13.10 -13.88 3.57
CA PHE A 328 -13.95 -12.80 4.03
C PHE A 328 -14.86 -12.34 2.89
N ALA A 329 -16.15 -12.20 3.19
CA ALA A 329 -17.13 -11.62 2.27
C ALA A 329 -16.90 -10.11 2.16
N TRP A 330 -16.15 -9.71 1.14
CA TRP A 330 -15.72 -8.33 0.96
C TRP A 330 -16.88 -7.41 0.56
N GLY A 331 -17.76 -7.88 -0.32
CA GLY A 331 -19.03 -7.21 -0.65
C GLY A 331 -18.87 -5.88 -1.39
N ARG A 332 -17.85 -5.74 -2.26
CA ARG A 332 -17.59 -4.53 -3.07
C ARG A 332 -17.44 -3.23 -2.28
N ARG A 333 -17.02 -3.35 -1.02
CA ARG A 333 -16.74 -2.21 -0.13
C ARG A 333 -15.32 -1.68 -0.34
N THR A 334 -15.11 -0.40 0.00
CA THR A 334 -13.75 0.14 0.13
C THR A 334 -13.05 -0.50 1.33
N LEU A 335 -11.72 -0.47 1.35
CA LEU A 335 -10.96 -0.95 2.51
C LEU A 335 -11.40 -0.23 3.80
N ASP A 336 -11.59 1.08 3.73
CA ASP A 336 -11.99 1.88 4.89
C ASP A 336 -13.37 1.47 5.42
N GLN A 337 -14.34 1.21 4.53
CA GLN A 337 -15.66 0.73 4.93
C GLN A 337 -15.57 -0.64 5.63
N VAL A 338 -14.75 -1.55 5.12
CA VAL A 338 -14.55 -2.86 5.73
C VAL A 338 -13.89 -2.73 7.11
N LEU A 339 -12.82 -1.94 7.22
CA LEU A 339 -12.11 -1.75 8.48
C LEU A 339 -12.96 -1.03 9.53
N ALA A 340 -13.75 -0.03 9.13
CA ALA A 340 -14.69 0.65 10.03
C ALA A 340 -15.74 -0.34 10.58
N SER A 341 -16.33 -1.17 9.71
CA SER A 341 -17.32 -2.18 10.14
C SER A 341 -16.73 -3.27 11.05
N ALA A 342 -15.44 -3.57 10.93
CA ALA A 342 -14.76 -4.53 11.78
C ALA A 342 -14.50 -4.00 13.21
N MET A 343 -14.39 -2.67 13.38
CA MET A 343 -14.19 -2.03 14.69
C MET A 343 -15.50 -1.98 15.51
N GLU A 344 -16.66 -1.91 14.86
CA GLU A 344 -17.97 -1.99 15.52
C GLU A 344 -18.27 -3.40 16.07
N TYR A 345 -17.61 -4.43 15.54
CA TYR A 345 -17.80 -5.85 15.92
C TYR A 345 -16.74 -6.40 16.87
N ALA A 346 -15.79 -5.59 17.36
CA ALA A 346 -14.85 -6.04 18.38
C ALA A 346 -15.62 -6.29 19.70
N PRO A 347 -15.71 -7.54 20.19
CA PRO A 347 -16.32 -7.77 21.49
C PRO A 347 -15.43 -7.10 22.53
N LEU A 348 -16.03 -6.29 23.40
CA LEU A 348 -15.45 -5.84 24.66
C LEU A 348 -14.93 -7.07 25.41
N ARG A 349 -13.65 -7.42 25.22
CA ARG A 349 -12.98 -8.47 25.98
C ARG A 349 -12.67 -7.91 27.36
N SER A 350 -13.48 -8.33 28.31
CA SER A 350 -13.18 -8.35 29.74
C SER A 350 -11.86 -9.07 29.99
N SER A 351 -10.92 -8.40 30.68
CA SER A 351 -10.44 -8.78 32.03
C SER A 351 -9.03 -8.24 32.29
N PHE A 352 -8.94 -7.27 33.18
CA PHE A 352 -7.88 -7.24 34.19
C PHE A 352 -8.56 -6.91 35.52
N GLU A 353 -8.91 -7.97 36.25
CA GLU A 353 -9.17 -7.88 37.68
C GLU A 353 -7.86 -7.48 38.36
N ASN A 354 -7.86 -6.34 39.05
CA ASN A 354 -7.07 -6.20 40.25
C ASN A 354 -7.85 -5.39 41.28
N ARG A 355 -7.93 -5.97 42.48
CA ARG A 355 -8.78 -5.62 43.62
C ARG A 355 -8.44 -4.25 44.18
N LEU A 356 -9.46 -3.47 44.55
CA LEU A 356 -9.52 -2.59 45.73
C LEU A 356 -11.02 -2.40 46.15
N PRO A 357 -11.33 -2.12 47.43
CA PRO A 357 -12.59 -2.52 48.10
C PRO A 357 -13.78 -1.55 47.88
N PRO A 358 -15.02 -1.95 48.23
CA PRO A 358 -16.22 -1.26 47.77
C PRO A 358 -16.50 -0.01 48.60
N GLN A 359 -16.75 1.11 47.93
CA GLN A 359 -17.48 2.22 48.53
C GLN A 359 -18.71 2.56 47.68
N SER A 360 -19.84 2.50 48.38
CA SER A 360 -21.22 2.63 47.96
C SER A 360 -21.53 3.98 47.31
N ILE A 361 -22.11 4.00 46.11
CA ILE A 361 -22.89 5.15 45.63
C ILE A 361 -24.18 4.67 44.94
N LYS A 362 -25.29 5.19 45.47
CA LYS A 362 -26.68 4.91 45.13
C LYS A 362 -27.01 5.28 43.66
N GLN A 363 -27.85 4.44 43.05
CA GLN A 363 -28.55 4.74 41.81
C GLN A 363 -29.41 6.01 41.94
N LYS A 364 -29.28 6.92 40.96
CA LYS A 364 -30.35 7.83 40.53
C LYS A 364 -30.28 7.95 39.00
N ARG A 365 -31.35 7.51 38.32
CA ARG A 365 -31.69 7.99 36.97
C ARG A 365 -32.16 9.46 37.11
N PRO A 366 -31.94 10.29 36.09
CA PRO A 366 -33.12 10.86 35.45
C PRO A 366 -33.04 11.02 33.92
N SER A 367 -34.22 10.90 33.34
CA SER A 367 -34.71 11.41 32.07
C SER A 367 -34.53 12.94 31.90
N GLY A 368 -34.42 13.41 30.65
CA GLY A 368 -34.96 14.72 30.25
C GLY A 368 -34.03 15.66 29.47
N ALA A 369 -34.34 15.82 28.18
CA ALA A 369 -34.25 17.00 27.32
C ALA A 369 -33.04 17.97 27.36
N MET A 370 -32.32 17.95 26.24
CA MET A 370 -31.63 19.02 25.49
C MET A 370 -31.77 20.47 26.02
N HIS A 371 -30.66 21.03 26.52
CA HIS A 371 -30.36 22.46 26.54
C HIS A 371 -28.87 22.68 26.23
N LEU A 372 -28.59 23.31 25.08
CA LEU A 372 -27.27 23.83 24.72
C LEU A 372 -26.89 24.93 25.73
N LYS A 373 -25.80 24.74 26.47
CA LYS A 373 -25.18 25.79 27.31
C LYS A 373 -24.05 26.47 26.54
N PRO A 374 -23.84 27.78 26.74
CA PRO A 374 -22.82 28.54 26.03
C PRO A 374 -21.41 28.08 26.41
N ILE A 375 -20.55 28.05 25.40
CA ILE A 375 -19.14 27.69 25.49
C ILE A 375 -18.44 28.69 26.41
N THR A 376 -17.99 28.21 27.57
CA THR A 376 -17.02 28.93 28.41
C THR A 376 -15.67 28.94 27.68
N PRO A 377 -14.93 30.06 27.64
CA PRO A 377 -13.59 30.07 27.04
C PRO A 377 -12.67 29.09 27.80
N PRO A 378 -11.87 28.24 27.12
CA PRO A 378 -10.98 27.32 27.81
C PRO A 378 -9.80 28.09 28.42
N SER A 379 -9.51 27.72 29.67
CA SER A 379 -8.47 28.22 30.59
C SER A 379 -7.09 28.53 29.97
N GLU A 380 -6.52 29.68 30.37
CA GLU A 380 -5.08 29.91 30.42
C GLU A 380 -4.35 28.75 31.16
N GLY A 381 -3.15 28.36 30.71
CA GLY A 381 -2.15 27.75 31.60
C GLY A 381 -1.69 26.31 31.31
N CYS A 382 -0.83 26.10 30.31
CA CYS A 382 0.10 24.95 30.32
C CYS A 382 1.60 25.34 30.30
N GLY A 383 1.92 26.65 30.30
CA GLY A 383 3.30 27.15 30.33
C GLY A 383 4.18 26.76 29.13
N ALA A 384 3.60 26.24 28.04
CA ALA A 384 4.33 25.85 26.85
C ALA A 384 4.74 27.06 26.01
N ARG A 385 5.98 27.07 25.53
CA ARG A 385 6.54 28.06 24.61
C ARG A 385 7.24 27.38 23.43
N LEU A 386 7.37 28.09 22.31
CA LEU A 386 8.17 27.63 21.18
C LEU A 386 9.63 28.06 21.34
N ILE A 387 10.54 27.14 21.05
CA ILE A 387 11.95 27.44 20.81
C ILE A 387 12.24 27.07 19.35
N ALA A 388 12.70 28.05 18.57
CA ALA A 388 13.16 27.81 17.20
C ALA A 388 14.42 26.94 17.26
N LEU A 389 14.45 25.92 16.41
CA LEU A 389 15.60 25.03 16.27
C LEU A 389 16.35 25.37 14.97
N SER A 390 17.65 25.13 14.97
CA SER A 390 18.43 25.00 13.75
C SER A 390 18.25 23.60 13.16
N ARG A 391 18.58 23.43 11.87
CA ARG A 391 18.66 22.12 11.21
C ARG A 391 19.70 21.17 11.81
N PHE A 392 20.53 21.64 12.75
CA PHE A 392 21.54 20.84 13.45
C PHE A 392 21.18 20.55 14.92
N ASP A 393 20.01 20.97 15.39
CA ASP A 393 19.62 20.87 16.81
C ASP A 393 18.78 19.62 17.11
N ASP A 394 19.03 18.50 16.43
CA ASP A 394 18.29 17.25 16.64
C ASP A 394 18.44 16.71 18.08
N ALA A 395 19.60 16.93 18.69
CA ALA A 395 19.86 16.59 20.09
C ALA A 395 18.85 17.18 21.09
N ALA A 396 18.21 18.31 20.76
CA ALA A 396 17.24 18.97 21.64
C ALA A 396 15.87 18.26 21.69
N VAL A 397 15.59 17.34 20.76
CA VAL A 397 14.28 16.70 20.63
C VAL A 397 14.35 15.19 20.41
N ILE A 398 15.54 14.61 20.21
CA ILE A 398 15.72 13.18 19.91
C ILE A 398 15.20 12.24 21.02
N HIS A 399 15.09 12.72 22.26
CA HIS A 399 14.52 11.97 23.38
C HIS A 399 12.99 11.87 23.36
N LEU A 400 12.30 12.62 22.48
CA LEU A 400 10.84 12.58 22.35
C LEU A 400 10.39 11.25 21.72
N LYS A 401 10.08 10.28 22.58
CA LYS A 401 9.51 8.99 22.18
C LYS A 401 8.02 9.12 21.89
N LEU A 402 7.53 8.43 20.88
CA LEU A 402 6.10 8.29 20.58
C LEU A 402 5.61 6.92 21.07
N ASP A 403 4.30 6.81 21.32
CA ASP A 403 3.71 5.48 21.48
C ASP A 403 3.77 4.75 20.13
N PRO A 404 3.93 3.41 20.11
CA PRO A 404 4.03 2.63 18.86
C PRO A 404 2.87 2.88 17.88
N GLU A 405 1.68 3.17 18.42
CA GLU A 405 0.48 3.50 17.63
C GLU A 405 0.56 4.85 16.90
N GLN A 406 1.36 5.80 17.40
CA GLN A 406 1.58 7.11 16.79
C GLN A 406 2.84 7.16 15.93
N GLU A 407 3.86 6.38 16.31
CA GLU A 407 5.14 6.30 15.61
C GLU A 407 4.98 5.87 14.14
N GLN A 408 3.99 5.01 13.84
CA GLN A 408 3.69 4.59 12.47
C GLN A 408 3.20 5.71 11.52
N PHE A 409 2.82 6.88 12.06
CA PHE A 409 2.24 7.99 11.28
C PHE A 409 3.16 9.19 11.14
N VAL A 410 4.35 9.16 11.74
CA VAL A 410 5.29 10.27 11.76
C VAL A 410 6.69 9.75 11.45
N ASP A 411 7.41 10.42 10.55
CA ASP A 411 8.79 10.03 10.24
C ASP A 411 9.69 10.09 11.49
N PRO A 412 10.69 9.20 11.62
CA PRO A 412 11.67 9.28 12.70
C PRO A 412 12.37 10.65 12.71
N LEU A 413 12.67 11.20 13.89
CA LEU A 413 13.34 12.51 14.00
C LEU A 413 14.66 12.56 13.23
N GLU A 414 15.41 11.45 13.20
CA GLU A 414 16.64 11.33 12.41
C GLU A 414 16.41 11.59 10.91
N VAL A 415 15.28 11.13 10.36
CA VAL A 415 14.89 11.35 8.97
C VAL A 415 14.49 12.81 8.77
N VAL A 416 13.64 13.35 9.66
CA VAL A 416 13.19 14.75 9.56
C VAL A 416 14.37 15.72 9.59
N PHE A 417 15.32 15.55 10.51
CA PHE A 417 16.50 16.41 10.58
C PHE A 417 17.52 16.12 9.46
N SER A 418 17.57 14.90 8.93
CA SER A 418 18.33 14.63 7.71
C SER A 418 17.77 15.42 6.53
N ASP A 419 16.45 15.49 6.38
CA ASP A 419 15.81 16.26 5.31
C ASP A 419 16.05 17.77 5.49
N LEU A 420 15.89 18.28 6.72
CA LEU A 420 16.18 19.70 7.03
C LEU A 420 17.63 20.08 6.73
N ARG A 421 18.60 19.18 6.95
CA ARG A 421 20.01 19.43 6.65
C ARG A 421 20.30 19.43 5.15
N ASN A 422 19.60 18.60 4.38
CA ASN A 422 19.80 18.42 2.94
C ASN A 422 18.87 19.29 2.09
N SER A 423 18.00 20.08 2.72
CA SER A 423 17.07 20.96 2.05
C SER A 423 17.78 22.00 1.19
N SER A 424 17.25 22.21 -0.02
CA SER A 424 17.71 23.26 -0.92
C SER A 424 17.22 24.65 -0.52
N TRP A 425 16.27 24.75 0.41
CA TRP A 425 15.60 25.98 0.82
C TRP A 425 15.44 26.07 2.36
N PRO A 426 16.54 26.05 3.13
CA PRO A 426 16.49 26.01 4.59
C PRO A 426 15.80 27.22 5.24
N GLU A 427 15.78 28.37 4.55
CA GLU A 427 15.08 29.58 4.99
C GLU A 427 13.54 29.47 4.91
N CYS A 428 13.04 28.46 4.20
CA CYS A 428 11.61 28.19 4.04
C CYS A 428 11.10 27.08 4.98
N GLU A 429 11.95 26.53 5.85
CA GLU A 429 11.63 25.47 6.81
C GLU A 429 11.94 25.90 8.25
N HIS A 430 10.94 25.86 9.12
CA HIS A 430 11.02 26.38 10.48
C HIS A 430 10.74 25.25 11.50
N PRO A 431 11.77 24.54 11.99
CA PRO A 431 11.61 23.53 13.02
C PRO A 431 11.49 24.17 14.40
N PHE A 432 10.54 23.69 15.21
CA PHE A 432 10.27 24.19 16.55
C PHE A 432 10.25 23.07 17.58
N SER A 433 10.85 23.33 18.74
CA SER A 433 10.63 22.58 19.97
C SER A 433 9.54 23.25 20.81
N ILE A 434 8.66 22.43 21.38
CA ILE A 434 7.67 22.87 22.37
C ILE A 434 8.28 22.60 23.74
N VAL A 435 8.47 23.66 24.52
CA VAL A 435 9.19 23.60 25.79
C VAL A 435 8.30 24.02 26.96
N VAL A 436 8.33 23.24 28.03
CA VAL A 436 7.63 23.51 29.30
C VAL A 436 8.63 23.36 30.43
N ARG A 437 8.81 24.39 31.27
CA ARG A 437 9.81 24.38 32.36
C ARG A 437 11.21 23.94 31.91
N ASP A 438 11.63 24.43 30.74
CA ASP A 438 12.90 24.14 30.07
C ASP A 438 13.12 22.69 29.60
N GLU A 439 12.08 21.86 29.64
CA GLU A 439 12.06 20.53 29.03
C GLU A 439 11.35 20.56 27.68
N ALA A 440 11.96 19.98 26.65
CA ALA A 440 11.31 19.75 25.36
C ALA A 440 10.28 18.62 25.48
N VAL A 441 9.01 18.96 25.26
CA VAL A 441 7.85 18.06 25.37
C VAL A 441 7.23 17.73 24.01
N GLY A 442 7.60 18.46 22.95
CA GLY A 442 7.09 18.23 21.60
C GLY A 442 7.90 18.90 20.51
N PHE A 443 7.59 18.58 19.25
CA PHE A 443 8.29 19.07 18.07
C PHE A 443 7.36 19.15 16.87
N PHE A 444 7.57 20.13 15.99
CA PHE A 444 6.95 20.19 14.65
C PHE A 444 7.80 21.06 13.71
N VAL A 445 7.47 21.02 12.42
CA VAL A 445 8.11 21.85 11.38
C VAL A 445 7.04 22.62 10.62
N LEU A 446 7.25 23.93 10.41
CA LEU A 446 6.45 24.72 9.48
C LEU A 446 7.19 24.87 8.15
N ARG A 447 6.48 24.76 7.03
CA ARG A 447 7.02 24.90 5.68
C ARG A 447 6.24 25.93 4.88
N GLU A 448 6.95 26.78 4.14
CA GLU A 448 6.39 27.83 3.28
C GLU A 448 7.10 27.89 1.92
N LYS A 449 6.51 28.63 0.96
CA LYS A 449 7.12 28.92 -0.36
C LYS A 449 7.66 27.65 -1.05
N MET A 450 8.96 27.62 -1.36
CA MET A 450 9.60 26.52 -2.11
C MET A 450 9.74 25.22 -1.31
N ALA A 451 9.49 25.25 0.00
CA ALA A 451 9.43 24.06 0.84
C ALA A 451 8.01 23.50 0.99
N LEU A 452 7.00 24.09 0.35
CA LEU A 452 5.64 23.55 0.39
C LEU A 452 5.56 22.17 -0.28
N PRO A 453 4.76 21.25 0.27
CA PRO A 453 4.50 19.98 -0.38
C PRO A 453 3.65 20.19 -1.65
N GLU A 454 3.76 19.27 -2.61
CA GLU A 454 3.10 19.37 -3.92
C GLU A 454 1.58 19.58 -3.85
N TRP A 455 0.93 19.12 -2.78
CA TRP A 455 -0.52 19.27 -2.59
C TRP A 455 -0.94 20.64 -2.05
N ALA A 456 -0.01 21.43 -1.51
CA ALA A 456 -0.35 22.69 -0.86
C ALA A 456 -0.46 23.82 -1.91
N PRO A 457 -1.52 24.64 -1.87
CA PRO A 457 -1.61 25.84 -2.69
C PRO A 457 -0.44 26.80 -2.45
N PRO A 458 -0.09 27.66 -3.41
CA PRO A 458 0.82 28.77 -3.15
C PRO A 458 0.25 29.68 -2.06
N ASP A 459 1.13 30.38 -1.34
CA ASP A 459 0.78 31.39 -0.31
C ASP A 459 0.13 30.85 0.97
N VAL A 460 0.34 29.58 1.29
CA VAL A 460 -0.04 28.95 2.57
C VAL A 460 1.20 28.57 3.39
N ILE A 461 0.98 28.22 4.65
CA ILE A 461 1.98 27.52 5.47
C ILE A 461 1.45 26.14 5.80
N THR A 462 2.34 25.15 5.82
CA THR A 462 2.00 23.77 6.17
C THR A 462 2.71 23.33 7.44
N LEU A 463 2.00 22.58 8.30
CA LEU A 463 2.54 22.01 9.53
C LEU A 463 2.83 20.52 9.35
N HIS A 464 4.05 20.12 9.71
CA HIS A 464 4.60 18.77 9.51
C HIS A 464 5.19 18.20 10.79
N SER A 465 5.28 16.87 10.82
CA SER A 465 6.04 16.10 11.81
C SER A 465 5.69 16.39 13.28
N LEU A 466 4.45 16.82 13.55
CA LEU A 466 3.98 17.10 14.91
C LEU A 466 4.09 15.85 15.77
N ARG A 467 4.78 15.98 16.90
CA ARG A 467 4.88 14.95 17.93
C ARG A 467 4.90 15.56 19.32
N VAL A 468 4.34 14.83 20.28
CA VAL A 468 4.40 15.12 21.72
C VAL A 468 4.94 13.86 22.38
N GLY A 469 5.94 13.99 23.26
CA GLY A 469 6.55 12.85 23.91
C GLY A 469 5.52 11.99 24.66
N SER A 470 5.69 10.67 24.66
CA SER A 470 4.76 9.71 25.27
C SER A 470 4.56 9.94 26.76
N THR A 471 5.59 10.41 27.47
CA THR A 471 5.53 10.85 28.88
C THR A 471 4.66 12.08 29.12
N HIS A 472 4.25 12.78 28.05
CA HIS A 472 3.53 14.05 28.07
C HIS A 472 2.22 13.99 27.25
N GLN A 473 1.80 12.80 26.82
CA GLN A 473 0.54 12.64 26.10
C GLN A 473 -0.66 12.84 27.03
N ARG A 474 -1.76 13.35 26.47
CA ARG A 474 -3.01 13.71 27.18
C ARG A 474 -2.89 14.88 28.17
N SER A 475 -1.75 15.57 28.21
CA SER A 475 -1.52 16.79 29.02
C SER A 475 -1.89 18.10 28.30
N GLY A 476 -2.60 18.04 27.16
CA GLY A 476 -3.01 19.22 26.40
C GLY A 476 -1.94 19.85 25.50
N TYR A 477 -0.71 19.32 25.48
CA TYR A 477 0.38 19.91 24.70
C TYR A 477 0.20 19.84 23.18
N GLY A 478 -0.59 18.89 22.67
CA GLY A 478 -0.95 18.85 21.24
C GLY A 478 -1.81 20.05 20.82
N GLU A 479 -2.78 20.44 21.65
CA GLU A 479 -3.62 21.63 21.41
C GLU A 479 -2.81 22.91 21.62
N ALA A 480 -1.92 22.93 22.62
CA ALA A 480 -0.98 24.03 22.82
C ALA A 480 -0.03 24.21 21.63
N ALA A 481 0.45 23.12 21.03
CA ALA A 481 1.29 23.13 19.83
C ALA A 481 0.59 23.84 18.66
N MET A 482 -0.68 23.51 18.42
CA MET A 482 -1.47 24.10 17.34
C MET A 482 -1.70 25.59 17.57
N ARG A 483 -2.06 25.98 18.80
CA ARG A 483 -2.23 27.39 19.16
C ARG A 483 -0.93 28.18 18.97
N LEU A 484 0.20 27.64 19.42
CA LEU A 484 1.50 28.27 19.29
C LEU A 484 1.94 28.38 17.81
N ALA A 485 1.67 27.36 16.99
CA ALA A 485 1.93 27.41 15.56
C ALA A 485 1.10 28.50 14.86
N VAL A 486 -0.20 28.58 15.16
CA VAL A 486 -1.10 29.63 14.67
C VAL A 486 -0.60 31.02 15.08
N GLN A 487 -0.25 31.20 16.36
CA GLN A 487 0.28 32.47 16.86
C GLN A 487 1.59 32.87 16.16
N TRP A 488 2.49 31.90 15.93
CA TRP A 488 3.73 32.17 15.20
C TRP A 488 3.45 32.65 13.77
N VAL A 489 2.51 32.00 13.06
CA VAL A 489 2.14 32.40 11.70
C VAL A 489 1.55 33.80 11.67
N LEU A 490 0.61 34.13 12.57
CA LEU A 490 -0.01 35.45 12.66
C LEU A 490 1.02 36.57 12.88
N VAL A 491 2.01 36.33 13.75
CA VAL A 491 3.05 37.32 14.09
C VAL A 491 4.07 37.47 12.97
N ASN A 492 4.52 36.36 12.38
CA ASN A 492 5.67 36.37 11.47
C ASN A 492 5.29 36.43 9.99
N ARG A 493 4.05 36.06 9.65
CA ARG A 493 3.55 35.90 8.27
C ARG A 493 2.11 36.40 8.17
N PRO A 494 1.84 37.68 8.49
CA PRO A 494 0.47 38.23 8.58
C PRO A 494 -0.30 38.21 7.25
N ALA A 495 0.40 38.07 6.11
CA ALA A 495 -0.22 37.97 4.79
C ALA A 495 -0.72 36.55 4.44
N VAL A 496 -0.41 35.54 5.25
CA VAL A 496 -0.83 34.15 4.99
C VAL A 496 -2.25 33.95 5.50
N ALA A 497 -3.15 33.46 4.63
CA ALA A 497 -4.58 33.35 4.94
C ALA A 497 -4.97 32.07 5.71
N CYS A 498 -4.12 31.03 5.71
CA CYS A 498 -4.41 29.79 6.42
C CYS A 498 -3.18 28.94 6.73
N LEU A 499 -3.30 28.11 7.77
CA LEU A 499 -2.39 27.02 8.09
C LEU A 499 -3.02 25.69 7.65
N LEU A 500 -2.27 24.91 6.89
CA LEU A 500 -2.67 23.59 6.43
C LEU A 500 -1.88 22.48 7.12
N LEU A 501 -2.48 21.32 7.28
CA LEU A 501 -1.75 20.11 7.66
C LEU A 501 -2.37 18.88 7.01
N ALA A 502 -1.57 17.83 6.85
CA ALA A 502 -2.04 16.55 6.34
C ALA A 502 -2.11 15.55 7.51
N ALA A 503 -3.33 15.15 7.88
CA ALA A 503 -3.56 14.19 8.95
C ALA A 503 -3.83 12.82 8.35
N ASN A 504 -3.03 11.81 8.70
CA ASN A 504 -3.29 10.44 8.24
C ASN A 504 -4.71 10.02 8.62
N VAL A 505 -5.48 9.49 7.66
CA VAL A 505 -6.87 9.09 7.87
C VAL A 505 -7.04 8.04 8.98
N ARG A 506 -5.98 7.26 9.23
CA ARG A 506 -5.91 6.24 10.28
C ARG A 506 -5.50 6.79 11.65
N ASN A 507 -4.96 8.00 11.73
CA ASN A 507 -4.57 8.65 12.99
C ASN A 507 -5.72 9.50 13.54
N LEU A 508 -6.79 8.83 13.97
CA LEU A 508 -7.99 9.48 14.51
C LEU A 508 -7.68 10.31 15.77
N THR A 509 -6.72 9.87 16.58
CA THR A 509 -6.28 10.60 17.78
C THR A 509 -5.72 11.97 17.40
N ALA A 510 -4.78 12.03 16.45
CA ALA A 510 -4.24 13.30 15.98
C ALA A 510 -5.31 14.14 15.26
N ARG A 511 -6.14 13.52 14.41
CA ARG A 511 -7.24 14.21 13.71
C ARG A 511 -8.21 14.87 14.68
N ASN A 512 -8.61 14.18 15.74
CA ASN A 512 -9.50 14.74 16.77
C ASN A 512 -8.84 15.88 17.57
N VAL A 513 -7.52 15.84 17.76
CA VAL A 513 -6.78 16.97 18.35
C VAL A 513 -6.78 18.17 17.40
N TYR A 514 -6.56 17.97 16.10
CA TYR A 514 -6.59 19.04 15.11
C TYR A 514 -7.96 19.71 15.01
N LEU A 515 -9.03 18.91 14.92
CA LEU A 515 -10.40 19.42 14.84
C LEU A 515 -10.79 20.20 16.11
N ARG A 516 -10.45 19.68 17.30
CA ARG A 516 -10.66 20.42 18.57
C ARG A 516 -9.81 21.68 18.69
N SER A 517 -8.69 21.74 17.99
CA SER A 517 -7.82 22.92 17.91
C SER A 517 -8.29 23.94 16.87
N GLY A 518 -9.47 23.77 16.26
CA GLY A 518 -10.08 24.71 15.33
C GLY A 518 -9.75 24.48 13.85
N PHE A 519 -9.10 23.37 13.48
CA PHE A 519 -8.95 23.01 12.08
C PHE A 519 -10.27 22.45 11.52
N CYS A 520 -10.55 22.75 10.26
CA CYS A 520 -11.66 22.18 9.49
C CYS A 520 -11.12 21.19 8.46
N ASP A 521 -11.88 20.12 8.21
CA ASP A 521 -11.58 19.18 7.13
C ASP A 521 -11.96 19.84 5.78
N THR A 522 -11.01 19.87 4.84
CA THR A 522 -11.25 20.47 3.52
C THR A 522 -11.99 19.54 2.57
N GLY A 523 -12.10 18.24 2.91
CA GLY A 523 -12.57 17.19 2.00
C GLY A 523 -11.54 16.77 0.96
N ALA A 524 -10.40 17.45 0.85
CA ALA A 524 -9.30 17.05 0.00
C ALA A 524 -8.45 15.97 0.69
N THR A 525 -7.97 15.01 -0.10
CA THR A 525 -7.08 13.95 0.36
C THR A 525 -5.80 13.95 -0.46
N TYR A 526 -4.69 13.63 0.21
CA TYR A 526 -3.37 13.47 -0.38
C TYR A 526 -2.82 12.10 0.00
N CYS A 527 -2.23 11.39 -0.96
CA CYS A 527 -1.58 10.11 -0.69
C CYS A 527 -0.11 10.33 -0.36
N GLY A 528 0.20 10.51 0.92
CA GLY A 528 1.56 10.74 1.42
C GLY A 528 2.34 9.46 1.74
N PRO A 529 3.58 9.58 2.24
CA PRO A 529 4.47 8.46 2.57
C PRO A 529 3.88 7.45 3.57
N VAL A 530 3.00 7.92 4.46
CA VAL A 530 2.33 7.12 5.49
C VAL A 530 0.91 6.68 5.09
N GLY A 531 0.49 6.90 3.85
CA GLY A 531 -0.83 6.56 3.31
C GLY A 531 -1.72 7.77 3.06
N THR A 532 -3.03 7.55 2.90
CA THR A 532 -4.01 8.62 2.68
C THR A 532 -4.06 9.57 3.87
N GLN A 533 -4.02 10.86 3.58
CA GLN A 533 -4.08 11.95 4.56
C GLN A 533 -5.19 12.92 4.18
N ASN A 534 -6.01 13.30 5.15
CA ASN A 534 -6.97 14.39 4.99
C ASN A 534 -6.23 15.70 5.14
N ILE A 535 -6.49 16.63 4.21
CA ILE A 535 -5.98 17.99 4.32
C ILE A 535 -6.91 18.76 5.25
N LEU A 536 -6.37 19.19 6.39
CA LEU A 536 -7.06 20.02 7.35
C LEU A 536 -6.58 21.46 7.21
N LYS A 537 -7.50 22.41 7.37
CA LYS A 537 -7.26 23.84 7.22
C LYS A 537 -7.68 24.59 8.47
N TYR A 538 -6.79 25.43 9.00
CA TYR A 538 -7.11 26.45 9.97
C TYR A 538 -7.13 27.80 9.25
N ILE A 539 -8.29 28.46 9.25
CA ILE A 539 -8.45 29.80 8.67
C ILE A 539 -8.12 30.80 9.78
N PHE A 540 -7.26 31.77 9.49
CA PHE A 540 -7.04 32.88 10.40
C PHE A 540 -8.21 33.85 10.22
N ASP A 541 -8.93 34.14 11.31
CA ASP A 541 -9.96 35.18 11.26
C ASP A 541 -9.27 36.51 10.91
N SER A 542 -9.66 37.09 9.78
CA SER A 542 -9.32 38.46 9.44
C SER A 542 -10.18 39.38 10.32
N GLU A 543 -9.55 40.12 11.23
CA GLU A 543 -10.18 41.32 11.80
C GLU A 543 -10.54 42.33 10.69
#